data_AF-A0A960MZJ9-F1
#
_entry.id   AF-A0A960MZJ9-F1
#
_cell.length_a   1.000
_cell.length_b   1.000
_cell.length_c   1.000
_cell.angle_alpha   90.00
_cell.angle_beta   90.00
_cell.angle_gamma   90.00
#
_symmetry.space_group_name_H-M   'P 1'
#
loop_
_entity.id
_entity.type
_entity.pdbx_description
1 polymer ?
#
loop_
_entity_poly.entity_id
_entity_poly.type
_entity_poly.pdbx_seq_one_letter_code
_entity_poly.pdbx_strand_id
1 'polypeptide(L)'
;EGFYFVPARRMNPNSQYHLSFDIGFPNDYDRHHKRTGSHLMIHGNCVSIGCYAMTDPGIDEIYTLCAAALRKGTPFFRVHVFPYRMTDEQMETLKEDGPWFEFWSNLKEGYDYFEFLKRPPNVTVAEGRYQFE
;
A
#
# COMPACT_ATOMS: atom_id res chain seq x y z
N GLU A 1 -4.01 3.11 4.80
CA GLU A 1 -2.58 3.08 5.17
C GLU A 1 -2.15 1.65 5.48
N GLY A 2 -0.88 1.33 5.29
CA GLY A 2 -0.33 0.00 5.57
C GLY A 2 0.42 -0.63 4.40
N PHE A 3 0.73 -1.91 4.58
CA PHE A 3 1.56 -2.69 3.66
C PHE A 3 0.71 -3.79 3.02
N TYR A 4 0.75 -3.87 1.68
CA TYR A 4 -0.10 -4.76 0.89
C TYR A 4 0.70 -5.50 -0.17
N PHE A 5 0.20 -6.68 -0.54
CA PHE A 5 0.82 -7.56 -1.53
C PHE A 5 -0.18 -7.88 -2.65
N VAL A 6 0.24 -7.64 -3.88
CA VAL A 6 -0.61 -7.76 -5.06
C VAL A 6 -0.10 -8.90 -5.96
N PRO A 7 -0.72 -10.09 -5.88
CA PRO A 7 -0.45 -11.18 -6.81
C PRO A 7 -1.17 -10.96 -8.14
N ALA A 8 -0.76 -11.70 -9.18
CA ALA A 8 -1.33 -11.58 -10.53
C ALA A 8 -2.86 -11.68 -10.60
N ARG A 9 -3.48 -12.50 -9.74
CA ARG A 9 -4.95 -12.64 -9.68
C ARG A 9 -5.71 -11.36 -9.29
N ARG A 10 -5.02 -10.34 -8.80
CA ARG A 10 -5.62 -9.04 -8.44
C ARG A 10 -5.45 -7.97 -9.52
N MET A 11 -4.74 -8.28 -10.60
CA MET A 11 -4.64 -7.42 -11.77
C MET A 11 -5.96 -7.47 -12.55
N ASN A 12 -6.43 -6.32 -13.01
CA ASN A 12 -7.67 -6.18 -13.78
C ASN A 12 -7.43 -5.32 -15.04
N PRO A 13 -7.13 -5.96 -16.18
CA PRO A 13 -6.93 -5.25 -17.44
C PRO A 13 -8.22 -4.68 -18.04
N ASN A 14 -9.39 -5.23 -17.66
CA ASN A 14 -10.69 -4.85 -18.21
C ASN A 14 -11.43 -3.85 -17.30
N SER A 15 -10.68 -2.99 -16.60
CA SER A 15 -11.24 -1.96 -15.73
C SER A 15 -12.10 -0.98 -16.51
N GLN A 16 -13.26 -0.62 -15.97
CA GLN A 16 -14.07 0.49 -16.50
C GLN A 16 -13.42 1.87 -16.31
N TYR A 17 -12.35 1.94 -15.49
CA TYR A 17 -11.62 3.17 -15.16
C TYR A 17 -10.20 3.18 -15.75
N HIS A 18 -9.98 2.47 -16.88
CA HIS A 18 -8.69 2.32 -17.56
C HIS A 18 -7.61 1.65 -16.71
N LEU A 19 -7.47 0.32 -16.84
CA LEU A 19 -6.60 -0.55 -16.02
C LEU A 19 -6.86 -0.42 -14.50
N SER A 20 -6.67 -1.51 -13.75
CA SER A 20 -6.69 -1.42 -12.29
C SER A 20 -6.07 -2.64 -11.63
N PHE A 21 -5.79 -2.55 -10.34
CA PHE A 21 -5.59 -3.71 -9.50
C PHE A 21 -6.07 -3.45 -8.09
N ASP A 22 -6.53 -4.52 -7.43
CA ASP A 22 -6.92 -4.51 -6.03
C ASP A 22 -5.67 -4.63 -5.16
N ILE A 23 -5.44 -3.71 -4.22
CA ILE A 23 -4.26 -3.81 -3.34
C ILE A 23 -4.40 -4.95 -2.33
N GLY A 24 -5.63 -5.34 -2.00
CA GLY A 24 -5.92 -6.43 -1.09
C GLY A 24 -6.35 -6.05 0.31
N PHE A 25 -6.90 -4.85 0.47
CA PHE A 25 -7.53 -4.46 1.71
C PHE A 25 -8.82 -5.27 1.95
N PRO A 26 -9.09 -5.70 3.19
CA PRO A 26 -8.24 -5.61 4.38
C PRO A 26 -7.09 -6.63 4.35
N ASN A 27 -5.90 -6.25 4.86
CA ASN A 27 -4.82 -7.20 5.16
C ASN A 27 -4.99 -7.82 6.57
N ASP A 28 -4.00 -8.55 7.09
CA ASP A 28 -4.08 -9.16 8.43
C ASP A 28 -4.12 -8.12 9.56
N TYR A 29 -3.40 -7.01 9.42
CA TYR A 29 -3.42 -5.90 10.37
C TYR A 29 -4.81 -5.27 10.42
N ASP A 30 -5.39 -5.00 9.26
CA ASP A 30 -6.72 -4.42 9.13
C ASP A 30 -7.78 -5.33 9.77
N ARG A 31 -7.72 -6.64 9.48
CA ARG A 31 -8.61 -7.63 10.07
C ARG A 31 -8.48 -7.71 11.59
N HIS A 32 -7.25 -7.70 12.11
CA HIS A 32 -6.99 -7.72 13.55
C HIS A 32 -7.67 -6.53 14.26
N HIS A 33 -7.60 -5.34 13.64
CA HIS A 33 -8.23 -4.12 14.14
C HIS A 33 -9.69 -3.95 13.72
N LYS A 34 -10.34 -5.01 13.22
CA LYS A 34 -11.75 -5.02 12.80
C LYS A 34 -12.08 -3.96 11.73
N ARG A 35 -11.09 -3.55 10.93
CA ARG A 35 -11.32 -2.69 9.77
C ARG A 35 -12.03 -3.51 8.69
N THR A 36 -13.08 -2.92 8.12
CA THR A 36 -13.94 -3.57 7.12
C THR A 36 -13.91 -2.82 5.79
N GLY A 37 -14.33 -3.49 4.73
CA GLY A 37 -14.37 -2.97 3.38
C GLY A 37 -13.73 -3.96 2.41
N SER A 38 -13.60 -3.55 1.16
CA SER A 38 -13.02 -4.35 0.08
C SER A 38 -12.73 -3.44 -1.12
N HIS A 39 -12.04 -3.97 -2.12
CA HIS A 39 -11.85 -3.30 -3.42
C HIS A 39 -11.20 -1.91 -3.29
N LEU A 40 -10.16 -1.82 -2.46
CA LEU A 40 -9.30 -0.63 -2.45
C LEU A 40 -8.37 -0.72 -3.66
N MET A 41 -8.76 -0.06 -4.74
CA MET A 41 -8.11 -0.20 -6.04
C MET A 41 -7.06 0.89 -6.27
N ILE A 42 -6.04 0.58 -7.08
CA ILE A 42 -5.29 1.58 -7.83
C ILE A 42 -5.74 1.49 -9.28
N HIS A 43 -6.15 2.60 -9.88
CA HIS A 43 -6.74 2.62 -11.22
C HIS A 43 -6.47 3.94 -11.97
N GLY A 44 -6.80 3.98 -13.26
CA GLY A 44 -6.72 5.19 -14.08
C GLY A 44 -7.86 6.17 -13.83
N ASN A 45 -8.16 7.03 -14.80
CA ASN A 45 -9.20 8.05 -14.71
C ASN A 45 -8.97 9.01 -13.51
N CYS A 46 -9.92 9.91 -13.24
CA CYS A 46 -9.84 10.92 -12.19
C CYS A 46 -10.89 10.74 -11.07
N VAL A 47 -11.76 9.73 -11.15
CA VAL A 47 -12.83 9.52 -10.18
C VAL A 47 -12.36 8.63 -9.04
N SER A 48 -12.31 9.15 -7.82
CA SER A 48 -12.06 8.35 -6.62
C SER A 48 -13.19 8.52 -5.60
N ILE A 49 -13.75 7.40 -5.16
CA ILE A 49 -14.64 7.31 -3.98
C ILE A 49 -13.95 6.39 -2.94
N GLY A 50 -12.66 6.65 -2.70
CA GLY A 50 -11.83 5.90 -1.75
C GLY A 50 -10.68 5.10 -2.37
N CYS A 51 -10.62 4.97 -3.70
CA CYS A 51 -9.53 4.33 -4.42
C CYS A 51 -8.37 5.30 -4.74
N TYR A 52 -7.23 4.80 -5.20
CA TYR A 52 -6.13 5.61 -5.69
C TYR A 52 -6.26 5.81 -7.21
N ALA A 53 -6.75 6.98 -7.62
CA ALA A 53 -6.85 7.36 -9.03
C ALA A 53 -5.52 7.98 -9.50
N MET A 54 -4.82 7.29 -10.41
CA MET A 54 -3.47 7.64 -10.88
C MET A 54 -3.47 8.39 -12.21
N THR A 55 -4.64 8.69 -12.78
CA THR A 55 -4.83 9.09 -14.20
C THR A 55 -4.45 7.99 -15.19
N ASP A 56 -4.93 8.08 -16.43
CA ASP A 56 -4.67 7.05 -17.44
C ASP A 56 -3.17 6.87 -17.75
N PRO A 57 -2.37 7.95 -17.96
CA PRO A 57 -0.93 7.79 -18.17
C PRO A 57 -0.19 7.21 -16.96
N GLY A 58 -0.61 7.59 -15.74
CA GLY A 58 0.04 7.12 -14.52
C GLY A 58 -0.20 5.63 -14.29
N ILE A 59 -1.44 5.17 -14.45
CA ILE A 59 -1.73 3.74 -14.31
C ILE A 59 -1.13 2.91 -15.44
N ASP A 60 -1.01 3.46 -16.66
CA ASP A 60 -0.37 2.74 -17.77
C ASP A 60 1.06 2.34 -17.42
N GLU A 61 1.84 3.27 -16.86
CA GLU A 61 3.20 2.99 -16.41
C GLU A 61 3.22 1.97 -15.26
N ILE A 62 2.46 2.24 -14.19
CA ILE A 62 2.41 1.39 -12.99
C ILE A 62 1.98 -0.03 -13.36
N TYR A 63 0.86 -0.17 -14.07
CA TYR A 63 0.29 -1.45 -14.46
C TYR A 63 1.25 -2.22 -15.39
N THR A 64 1.87 -1.54 -16.36
CA THR A 64 2.81 -2.17 -17.29
C THR A 64 4.01 -2.75 -16.56
N LEU A 65 4.62 -1.99 -15.65
CA LEU A 65 5.76 -2.46 -14.86
C LEU A 65 5.38 -3.62 -13.94
N CYS A 66 4.26 -3.52 -13.24
CA CYS A 66 3.77 -4.56 -12.34
C CYS A 66 3.43 -5.85 -13.10
N ALA A 67 2.69 -5.74 -14.22
CA ALA A 67 2.35 -6.87 -15.07
C ALA A 67 3.60 -7.53 -15.67
N ALA A 68 4.61 -6.74 -16.08
CA ALA A 68 5.86 -7.27 -16.58
C ALA A 68 6.63 -8.05 -15.50
N ALA A 69 6.71 -7.54 -14.28
CA ALA A 69 7.36 -8.23 -13.15
C ALA A 69 6.66 -9.57 -12.83
N LEU A 70 5.32 -9.54 -12.76
CA LEU A 70 4.51 -10.75 -12.51
C LEU A 70 4.69 -11.80 -13.61
N ARG A 71 4.67 -11.39 -14.89
CA ARG A 71 4.91 -12.30 -16.03
C ARG A 71 6.31 -12.92 -16.02
N LYS A 72 7.30 -12.24 -15.43
CA LYS A 72 8.68 -12.76 -15.26
C LYS A 72 8.84 -13.68 -14.06
N GLY A 73 7.75 -14.02 -13.35
CA GLY A 73 7.76 -14.99 -12.26
C GLY A 73 7.86 -14.39 -10.87
N THR A 74 7.86 -13.05 -10.73
CA THR A 74 7.68 -12.43 -9.40
C THR A 74 6.29 -12.80 -8.88
N PRO A 75 6.15 -13.40 -7.69
CA PRO A 75 4.86 -13.93 -7.22
C PRO A 75 3.84 -12.83 -6.88
N PHE A 76 4.33 -11.65 -6.48
CA PHE A 76 3.54 -10.47 -6.16
C PHE A 76 4.42 -9.22 -6.18
N PHE A 77 3.82 -8.04 -6.31
CA PHE A 77 4.48 -6.76 -5.99
C PHE A 77 3.93 -6.17 -4.70
N ARG A 78 4.67 -5.23 -4.11
CA ARG A 78 4.34 -4.59 -2.83
C ARG A 78 3.76 -3.21 -3.08
N VAL A 79 2.73 -2.86 -2.33
CA VAL A 79 2.12 -1.52 -2.29
C VAL A 79 2.17 -1.04 -0.85
N HIS A 80 2.87 0.06 -0.62
CA HIS A 80 2.93 0.70 0.69
C HIS A 80 2.14 2.00 0.64
N VAL A 81 1.25 2.19 1.60
CA VAL A 81 0.40 3.38 1.69
C VAL A 81 0.68 4.08 3.00
N PHE A 82 1.26 5.27 2.92
CA PHE A 82 1.58 6.10 4.08
C PHE A 82 0.72 7.36 4.09
N PRO A 83 0.38 7.90 5.28
CA PRO A 83 -0.43 9.11 5.40
C PRO A 83 0.28 10.36 4.87
N TYR A 84 1.61 10.36 4.92
CA TYR A 84 2.51 11.43 4.49
C TYR A 84 3.93 10.87 4.32
N ARG A 85 4.89 11.71 3.90
CA ARG A 85 6.31 11.36 3.95
C ARG A 85 6.74 11.31 5.41
N MET A 86 7.14 10.16 5.92
CA MET A 86 7.28 9.95 7.38
C MET A 86 8.64 10.44 7.92
N THR A 87 8.99 11.70 7.68
CA THR A 87 10.21 12.31 8.22
C THR A 87 10.12 12.47 9.75
N ASP A 88 11.26 12.50 10.43
CA ASP A 88 11.31 12.63 11.89
C ASP A 88 10.67 13.93 12.37
N GLU A 89 10.87 15.03 11.63
CA GLU A 89 10.27 16.33 11.91
C GLU A 89 8.73 16.28 11.84
N GLN A 90 8.19 15.62 10.81
CA GLN A 90 6.73 15.48 10.67
C GLN A 90 6.17 14.57 11.76
N MET A 91 6.87 13.50 12.12
CA MET A 91 6.44 12.63 13.21
C MET A 91 6.41 13.35 14.56
N GLU A 92 7.42 14.17 14.88
CA GLU A 92 7.44 14.90 16.15
C GLU A 92 6.32 15.95 16.20
N THR A 93 6.03 16.61 15.08
CA THR A 93 4.91 17.55 14.99
C THR A 93 3.57 16.87 15.24
N LEU A 94 3.40 15.63 14.78
CA LEU A 94 2.16 14.87 14.85
C LEU A 94 2.09 13.96 16.10
N LYS A 95 3.00 14.13 17.04
CA LYS A 95 3.07 13.32 18.27
C LYS A 95 1.90 13.55 19.21
N GLU A 96 1.38 14.77 19.21
CA GLU A 96 0.20 15.15 20.00
C GLU A 96 -1.11 14.88 19.24
N ASP A 97 -1.06 14.46 17.97
CA ASP A 97 -2.22 14.34 17.05
C ASP A 97 -3.08 13.07 17.27
N GLY A 98 -3.20 12.63 18.52
CA GLY A 98 -4.25 11.73 18.96
C GLY A 98 -3.98 10.23 18.73
N PRO A 99 -5.05 9.42 18.54
CA PRO A 99 -4.99 7.96 18.74
C PRO A 99 -4.17 7.19 17.69
N TRP A 100 -3.65 7.87 16.66
CA TRP A 100 -2.96 7.23 15.54
C TRP A 100 -1.45 7.21 15.67
N PHE A 101 -0.88 7.93 16.64
CA PHE A 101 0.58 8.08 16.73
C PHE A 101 1.31 6.74 16.90
N GLU A 102 0.78 5.82 17.71
CA GLU A 102 1.38 4.48 17.85
C GLU A 102 1.34 3.68 16.54
N PHE A 103 0.22 3.78 15.80
CA PHE A 103 0.09 3.14 14.50
C PHE A 103 1.07 3.73 13.49
N TRP A 104 1.18 5.06 13.41
CA TRP A 104 2.12 5.74 12.52
C TRP A 104 3.57 5.48 12.91
N SER A 105 3.88 5.37 14.20
CA SER A 105 5.22 4.97 14.65
C SER A 105 5.60 3.59 14.10
N ASN A 106 4.67 2.63 14.09
CA ASN A 106 4.90 1.32 13.51
C ASN A 106 4.94 1.32 11.97
N LEU A 107 4.15 2.18 11.30
CA LEU A 107 4.29 2.38 9.85
C LEU A 107 5.67 2.95 9.48
N LYS A 108 6.18 3.88 10.29
CA LYS A 108 7.47 4.53 10.08
C LYS A 108 8.62 3.53 10.10
N GLU A 109 8.59 2.52 10.95
CA GLU A 109 9.61 1.46 10.97
C GLU A 109 9.80 0.84 9.57
N GLY A 110 8.70 0.49 8.88
CA GLY A 110 8.75 -0.04 7.52
C GLY A 110 9.07 1.00 6.45
N TYR A 111 8.66 2.26 6.65
CA TYR A 111 9.05 3.38 5.80
C TYR A 111 10.57 3.59 5.82
N ASP A 112 11.15 3.69 7.02
CA ASP A 112 12.58 3.92 7.23
C ASP A 112 13.42 2.74 6.72
N TYR A 113 12.92 1.50 6.86
CA TYR A 113 13.56 0.32 6.27
C TYR A 113 13.77 0.50 4.77
N PHE A 114 12.71 0.89 4.04
CA PHE A 114 12.80 1.15 2.60
C PHE A 114 13.71 2.35 2.31
N GLU A 115 13.59 3.44 3.07
CA GLU A 115 14.40 4.64 2.83
C GLU A 115 15.90 4.39 3.05
N PHE A 116 16.27 3.53 3.99
CA PHE A 116 17.66 3.18 4.26
C PHE A 116 18.21 2.17 3.24
N LEU A 117 17.50 1.06 3.02
CA LEU A 117 18.01 -0.06 2.19
C LEU A 117 17.65 0.05 0.70
N LYS A 118 16.74 0.96 0.35
CA LYS A 118 16.13 1.09 -0.98
C LYS A 118 15.53 -0.22 -1.50
N ARG A 119 15.12 -1.09 -0.57
CA ARG A 119 14.48 -2.37 -0.80
C ARG A 119 13.29 -2.49 0.15
N PRO A 120 12.08 -2.79 -0.36
CA PRO A 120 10.92 -2.98 0.51
C PRO A 120 11.13 -4.17 1.46
N PRO A 121 10.83 -4.05 2.76
CA PRO A 121 10.91 -5.16 3.69
C PRO A 121 9.90 -6.26 3.36
N ASN A 122 10.13 -7.45 3.91
CA ASN A 122 9.05 -8.39 4.13
C ASN A 122 8.24 -7.90 5.34
N VAL A 123 6.91 -8.00 5.23
CA VAL A 123 6.00 -7.49 6.26
C VAL A 123 5.05 -8.60 6.68
N THR A 124 5.01 -8.86 7.97
CA THR A 124 4.03 -9.75 8.60
C THR A 124 3.28 -9.00 9.70
N VAL A 125 2.28 -9.64 10.30
CA VAL A 125 1.50 -9.06 11.39
C VAL A 125 1.52 -10.00 12.57
N ALA A 126 1.97 -9.50 13.72
CA ALA A 126 1.98 -10.21 14.99
C ALA A 126 1.45 -9.30 16.09
N GLU A 127 0.55 -9.83 16.92
CA GLU A 127 -0.01 -9.11 18.08
C GLU A 127 -0.59 -7.71 17.73
N GLY A 128 -1.21 -7.59 16.56
CA GLY A 128 -1.78 -6.31 16.11
C GLY A 128 -0.72 -5.28 15.68
N ARG A 129 0.50 -5.67 15.37
CA ARG A 129 1.55 -4.79 14.85
C ARG A 129 2.16 -5.35 13.58
N TYR A 130 2.61 -4.47 12.70
CA TYR A 130 3.49 -4.86 11.60
C TYR A 130 4.86 -5.24 12.15
N GLN A 131 5.41 -6.32 11.61
CA GLN A 131 6.78 -6.79 11.83
C GLN A 131 7.52 -6.73 10.50
N PHE A 132 8.78 -6.31 10.54
CA PHE A 132 9.60 -6.04 9.36
C PHE A 132 10.86 -6.92 9.36
N GLU A 133 11.12 -7.56 8.22
CA GLU A 133 12.31 -8.38 7.96
C GLU A 133 13.04 -7.94 6.69
#